data_AF-A0A7W0S4D1-F1
#
_entry.id   AF-A0A7W0S4D1-F1
#
_cell.length_a   1.000
_cell.length_b   1.000
_cell.length_c   1.000
_cell.angle_alpha   90.00
_cell.angle_beta   90.00
_cell.angle_gamma   90.00
#
_symmetry.space_group_name_H-M   'P 1'
#
loop_
_entity.id
_entity.type
_entity.pdbx_description
1 polymer ?
#
loop_
_entity_poly.entity_id
_entity_poly.type
_entity_poly.pdbx_seq_one_letter_code
_entity_poly.pdbx_strand_id
1 'polypeptide(L)'
;LGLVVDDKEATRRALEREGVPILPGRGLDFLDPWGNLVQVVGYPDIQFTKAPEVLRGMGLEIEKSEGALKELRDKGLAPGE
;
A
#
# COMPACT_ATOMS: atom_id res chain seq x y z
N LEU A 1 -9.47 4.50 7.71
CA LEU A 1 -8.19 5.19 7.40
C LEU A 1 -7.35 4.28 6.52
N GLY A 2 -6.69 4.79 5.48
CA GLY A 2 -5.78 4.01 4.64
C GLY A 2 -4.32 4.41 4.88
N LEU A 3 -3.46 3.44 5.19
CA LEU A 3 -2.02 3.63 5.27
C LEU A 3 -1.36 3.01 4.04
N VAL A 4 -0.68 3.85 3.25
CA VAL A 4 0.10 3.39 2.11
C VAL A 4 1.53 3.13 2.57
N VAL A 5 1.95 1.88 2.42
CA VAL A 5 3.27 1.41 2.83
C VAL A 5 4.06 0.89 1.64
N ASP A 6 5.38 0.93 1.73
CA ASP A 6 6.32 0.32 0.79
C ASP A 6 6.39 -1.20 0.96
N ASP A 7 6.37 -1.70 2.21
CA ASP A 7 6.35 -3.13 2.51
C ASP A 7 5.16 -3.53 3.41
N LYS A 8 4.15 -4.15 2.77
CA LYS A 8 2.95 -4.66 3.45
C LYS A 8 3.27 -5.84 4.36
N GLU A 9 4.23 -6.68 3.99
CA GLU A 9 4.60 -7.86 4.79
C GLU A 9 5.45 -7.48 6.01
N ALA A 10 6.31 -6.46 5.89
CA ALA A 10 6.95 -5.87 7.07
C ALA A 10 5.92 -5.31 8.05
N THR A 11 4.87 -4.66 7.54
CA THR A 11 3.77 -4.14 8.38
C THR A 11 3.02 -5.29 9.05
N ARG A 12 2.70 -6.37 8.32
CA ARG A 12 2.10 -7.59 8.89
C ARG A 12 2.94 -8.15 10.04
N ARG A 13 4.23 -8.37 9.81
CA ARG A 13 5.16 -8.88 10.84
C ARG A 13 5.23 -7.96 12.06
N ALA A 14 5.19 -6.65 11.86
CA ALA A 14 5.15 -5.69 12.96
C ALA A 14 3.86 -5.81 13.78
N LEU A 15 2.70 -5.90 13.12
CA LEU A 15 1.41 -6.09 13.80
C LEU A 15 1.39 -7.40 14.61
N GLU A 16 1.85 -8.50 14.02
CA GLU A 16 1.94 -9.80 14.69
C GLU A 16 2.88 -9.76 15.90
N ARG A 17 4.05 -9.12 15.76
CA ARG A 17 5.02 -8.96 16.85
C ARG A 17 4.47 -8.16 18.03
N GLU A 18 3.64 -7.16 17.76
CA GLU A 18 3.00 -6.32 18.78
C GLU A 18 1.65 -6.92 19.27
N GLY A 19 1.26 -8.10 18.77
CA GLY A 19 0.02 -8.77 19.18
C GLY A 19 -1.26 -8.08 18.71
N VAL A 20 -1.19 -7.25 17.66
CA VAL A 20 -2.34 -6.55 17.09
C VAL A 20 -3.16 -7.54 16.23
N PRO A 21 -4.45 -7.77 16.54
CA PRO A 21 -5.28 -8.69 15.76
C PRO A 21 -5.52 -8.16 14.34
N ILE A 22 -5.16 -8.97 13.35
CA ILE A 22 -5.49 -8.72 11.94
C ILE A 22 -6.90 -9.24 11.67
N LEU A 23 -7.75 -8.41 11.07
CA LEU A 23 -9.12 -8.75 10.74
C LEU A 23 -9.17 -9.78 9.60
N PRO A 24 -10.15 -10.69 9.60
CA PRO A 24 -10.31 -11.68 8.54
C PRO A 24 -10.64 -11.00 7.20
N GLY A 25 -9.96 -11.41 6.13
CA GLY A 25 -10.20 -10.87 4.80
C GLY A 25 -9.01 -11.07 3.87
N ARG A 26 -9.09 -10.48 2.67
CA ARG A 26 -7.98 -10.46 1.69
C ARG A 26 -6.92 -9.39 2.01
N GLY A 27 -7.28 -8.38 2.79
CA GLY A 27 -6.43 -7.23 3.11
C GLY A 27 -5.55 -7.41 4.34
N LEU A 28 -4.80 -6.37 4.66
CA LEU A 28 -4.12 -6.23 5.95
C LEU A 28 -4.83 -5.10 6.70
N ASP A 29 -5.89 -5.49 7.40
CA ASP A 29 -6.78 -4.57 8.10
C ASP A 29 -6.74 -4.86 9.60
N PHE A 30 -6.76 -3.82 10.44
CA PHE A 30 -6.77 -3.96 11.89
C PHE A 30 -7.51 -2.78 12.54
N LEU A 31 -7.82 -2.91 13.84
CA LEU A 31 -8.38 -1.82 14.63
C LEU A 31 -7.28 -1.14 15.44
N ASP A 32 -7.25 0.19 15.40
CA ASP A 32 -6.41 0.97 16.30
C ASP A 32 -6.99 1.01 17.74
N PRO A 33 -6.27 1.56 18.73
CA PRO A 33 -6.75 1.61 20.11
C PRO A 33 -8.06 2.38 20.34
N TRP A 34 -8.47 3.23 19.39
CA TRP A 34 -9.72 3.97 19.43
C TRP A 34 -10.85 3.28 18.67
N GLY A 35 -10.59 2.11 18.10
CA GLY A 35 -11.56 1.32 17.34
C GLY A 35 -11.69 1.75 15.88
N ASN A 36 -10.78 2.57 15.34
CA ASN A 36 -10.81 2.92 13.93
C ASN A 36 -10.31 1.75 13.07
N LEU A 37 -11.00 1.52 11.95
CA LEU A 37 -10.52 0.60 10.92
C LEU A 37 -9.34 1.22 10.15
N VAL A 38 -8.17 0.60 10.30
CA VAL A 38 -6.97 0.92 9.54
C VAL A 38 -6.78 -0.14 8.47
N GLN A 39 -6.68 0.31 7.22
CA GLN A 39 -6.39 -0.55 6.06
C GLN A 39 -4.98 -0.27 5.56
N VAL A 40 -4.16 -1.31 5.43
CA VAL A 40 -2.79 -1.19 4.92
C VAL A 40 -2.76 -1.61 3.45
N VAL A 41 -2.28 -0.70 2.61
CA VAL A 41 -2.20 -0.89 1.16
C VAL A 41 -0.75 -0.67 0.70
N GLY A 42 -0.25 -1.52 -0.20
CA GLY A 42 1.09 -1.34 -0.76
C GLY A 42 1.14 -0.23 -1.81
N TYR A 43 2.26 0.49 -1.90
CA TYR A 43 2.53 1.41 -3.01
C TYR A 43 2.39 0.78 -4.41
N PRO A 44 2.78 -0.50 -4.63
CA PRO A 44 2.55 -1.16 -5.92
C PRO A 44 1.08 -1.21 -6.32
N ASP A 45 0.17 -1.27 -5.36
CA ASP A 45 -1.25 -1.56 -5.59
C ASP A 45 -2.13 -0.31 -5.76
N ILE A 46 -1.63 0.88 -5.45
CA ILE A 46 -2.39 2.12 -5.61
C ILE A 46 -2.18 2.76 -7.00
N GLN A 47 -3.16 3.50 -7.48
CA GLN A 47 -3.10 4.25 -8.74
C GLN A 47 -2.23 5.52 -8.65
N PHE A 48 -1.90 6.00 -7.45
CA PHE A 48 -1.08 7.18 -7.29
C PHE A 48 0.40 6.86 -7.50
N THR A 49 1.03 7.49 -8.50
CA THR A 49 2.47 7.39 -8.76
C THR A 49 3.16 8.63 -8.21
N LYS A 50 4.18 8.43 -7.38
CA LYS A 50 5.05 9.53 -6.93
C LYS A 50 6.03 9.88 -8.04
N ALA A 51 6.40 11.15 -8.13
CA ALA A 51 7.48 11.58 -9.02
C ALA A 51 8.78 10.81 -8.68
N PRO A 52 9.58 10.39 -9.69
CA PRO A 52 10.79 9.60 -9.46
C PRO A 52 11.77 10.23 -8.46
N GLU A 53 11.88 11.57 -8.45
CA GLU A 53 12.75 12.34 -7.54
C GLU A 53 12.35 12.16 -6.08
N VAL A 54 11.03 12.09 -5.83
CA VAL A 54 10.48 11.91 -4.48
C VAL A 54 10.75 10.48 -4.00
N LEU A 55 10.59 9.48 -4.87
CA LEU A 55 10.90 8.09 -4.52
C LEU A 55 12.40 7.91 -4.21
N ARG A 56 13.28 8.49 -5.03
CA ARG A 56 14.73 8.50 -4.77
C ARG A 56 15.07 9.21 -3.45
N GLY A 57 14.44 10.35 -3.17
CA GLY A 57 14.62 11.06 -1.90
C GLY A 57 14.12 10.27 -0.67
N MET A 58 13.20 9.34 -0.87
CA MET A 58 12.73 8.39 0.15
C MET A 58 13.57 7.11 0.21
N GLY A 59 14.54 6.92 -0.68
CA GLY A 59 15.33 5.68 -0.77
C GLY A 59 14.53 4.48 -1.28
N LEU A 60 13.46 4.72 -2.04
CA LEU A 60 12.53 3.69 -2.52
C LEU A 60 12.69 3.46 -4.02
N GLU A 61 12.71 2.19 -4.42
CA GLU A 61 12.63 1.73 -5.81
C GLU A 61 11.43 0.77 -5.90
N ILE A 62 10.30 1.26 -6.41
CA ILE A 62 9.02 0.57 -6.35
C ILE A 62 8.37 0.56 -7.74
N GLU A 63 8.06 -0.63 -8.22
CA GLU A 63 7.27 -0.85 -9.44
C GLU A 63 5.78 -1.05 -9.10
N LYS A 64 4.91 -0.69 -10.05
CA LYS A 64 3.47 -0.88 -9.90
C LYS A 64 3.08 -2.33 -10.17
N SER A 65 2.10 -2.83 -9.42
CA SER A 65 1.54 -4.15 -9.69
C SER A 65 0.80 -4.15 -11.02
N GLU A 66 0.74 -5.31 -11.68
CA GLU A 66 0.02 -5.48 -12.95
C GLU A 66 -1.45 -5.04 -12.83
N GLY A 67 -2.06 -5.30 -11.68
CA GLY A 67 -3.41 -4.85 -11.35
C GLY A 67 -3.54 -3.34 -11.34
N ALA A 68 -2.67 -2.64 -10.60
CA ALA A 68 -2.68 -1.18 -10.55
C ALA A 68 -2.41 -0.55 -11.93
N LEU A 69 -1.50 -1.13 -12.71
CA LEU A 69 -1.23 -0.72 -14.09
C LEU A 69 -2.45 -0.93 -15.00
N LYS A 70 -3.16 -2.05 -14.86
CA LYS A 70 -4.40 -2.30 -15.60
C LYS A 70 -5.45 -1.25 -15.27
N GLU A 71 -5.67 -0.97 -14.00
CA GLU A 71 -6.66 0.03 -13.60
C GLU A 71 -6.30 1.44 -14.06
N LEU A 72 -5.01 1.78 -14.08
CA LEU A 72 -4.53 3.04 -14.64
C LEU A 72 -4.81 3.15 -16.14
N ARG A 73 -4.57 2.07 -16.91
CA ARG A 73 -4.91 2.01 -18.34
C ARG A 73 -6.41 2.14 -18.57
N ASP A 74 -7.23 1.41 -17.81
CA ASP A 74 -8.70 1.45 -17.92
C ASP A 74 -9.26 2.87 -17.67
N LYS A 75 -8.55 3.68 -16.89
CA LYS A 75 -8.89 5.08 -16.59
C LYS A 75 -8.23 6.12 -17.50
N GLY A 76 -7.37 5.72 -18.44
CA GLY A 76 -6.60 6.64 -19.28
C GLY A 76 -5.53 7.44 -18.53
N LEU A 77 -5.02 6.90 -17.42
CA LEU A 77 -4.05 7.53 -16.53
C LEU A 77 -2.71 6.78 -16.47
N ALA A 78 -2.51 5.77 -17.32
CA ALA A 78 -1.24 5.04 -17.36
C ALA A 78 -0.08 6.00 -17.68
N PRO A 79 1.09 5.83 -17.04
CA PRO A 79 2.31 6.53 -17.45
C PRO A 79 2.54 6.29 -18.94
N GLY A 80 2.91 7.35 -19.69
CA GLY A 80 3.15 7.25 -21.13
C GLY A 80 4.16 6.14 -21.45
N GLU A 81 3.91 5.42 -22.55
CA GLU A 81 4.87 4.50 -23.16
C GLU A 81 6.15 5.22 -23.61
#